data_AF-A0A180H221-F1
#
_entry.id   AF-A0A180H221-F1
#
_cell.length_a   1.000
_cell.length_b   1.000
_cell.length_c   1.000
_cell.angle_alpha   90.00
_cell.angle_beta   90.00
_cell.angle_gamma   90.00
#
_symmetry.space_group_name_H-M   'P 1'
#
loop_
_entity.id
_entity.type
_entity.pdbx_description
1 polymer ?
#
loop_
_entity_poly.entity_id
_entity_poly.type
_entity_poly.pdbx_seq_one_letter_code
_entity_poly.pdbx_strand_id
1 'polypeptide(L)'
;MAFVNLLHRAHTIILIIAAIANLCSTEDVAPTHYRSCDAYLFPSGNPNEFVCNSGAVDYHCVDTSCGEYTLTWDKFTFTDCLAYVNYGKSRALTTNNKAIVSPFQYHVSAYYTDVQDRDDKNWYRCPFSLENSFNSRRATCTDCK
;
A
#
# COMPACT_ATOMS: atom_id res chain seq x y z
N MET A 1 -56.81 9.80 -14.44
CA MET A 1 -56.21 8.63 -13.77
C MET A 1 -54.94 8.16 -14.53
N ALA A 2 -53.89 9.00 -14.59
CA ALA A 2 -52.64 8.66 -15.31
C ALA A 2 -51.39 8.76 -14.41
N PHE A 3 -51.47 9.50 -13.30
CA PHE A 3 -50.34 9.72 -12.37
C PHE A 3 -49.99 8.48 -11.52
N VAL A 4 -50.97 7.65 -11.17
CA VAL A 4 -50.75 6.48 -10.28
C VAL A 4 -49.92 5.39 -10.97
N ASN A 5 -50.07 5.22 -12.30
CA ASN A 5 -49.33 4.21 -13.07
C ASN A 5 -47.86 4.57 -13.32
N LEU A 6 -47.51 5.86 -13.32
CA LEU A 6 -46.13 6.33 -13.49
C LEU A 6 -45.29 6.14 -12.22
N LEU A 7 -45.87 6.45 -11.05
CA LEU A 7 -45.21 6.24 -9.75
C LEU A 7 -45.00 4.76 -9.45
N HIS A 8 -45.96 3.89 -9.79
CA HIS A 8 -45.83 2.45 -9.58
C HIS A 8 -44.68 1.87 -10.43
N ARG A 9 -44.59 2.22 -11.72
CA ARG A 9 -43.53 1.77 -12.63
C ARG A 9 -42.12 2.22 -12.19
N ALA A 10 -42.00 3.45 -11.72
CA ALA A 10 -40.71 3.99 -11.26
C ALA A 10 -40.21 3.25 -10.00
N HIS A 11 -41.09 2.93 -9.06
CA HIS A 11 -40.73 2.19 -7.84
C HIS A 11 -40.32 0.74 -8.14
N THR A 12 -41.00 0.06 -9.08
CA THR A 12 -40.62 -1.31 -9.45
C THR A 12 -39.23 -1.35 -10.11
N ILE A 13 -38.91 -0.37 -10.97
CA ILE A 13 -37.61 -0.30 -11.63
C ILE A 13 -36.49 -0.04 -10.60
N ILE A 14 -36.70 0.86 -9.65
CA ILE A 14 -35.72 1.16 -8.59
C ILE A 14 -35.46 -0.07 -7.71
N LEU A 15 -36.50 -0.81 -7.33
CA LEU A 15 -36.37 -2.04 -6.53
C LEU A 15 -35.60 -3.14 -7.28
N ILE A 16 -35.81 -3.27 -8.60
CA ILE A 16 -35.07 -4.23 -9.44
C ILE A 16 -33.59 -3.83 -9.54
N ILE A 17 -33.29 -2.54 -9.74
CA ILE A 17 -31.90 -2.06 -9.79
C ILE A 17 -31.21 -2.26 -8.43
N ALA A 18 -31.90 -1.98 -7.33
CA ALA A 18 -31.38 -2.21 -5.97
C ALA A 18 -31.14 -3.70 -5.69
N ALA A 19 -32.02 -4.60 -6.18
CA ALA A 19 -31.82 -6.04 -6.06
C ALA A 19 -30.61 -6.52 -6.87
N ILE A 20 -30.44 -6.06 -8.11
CA ILE A 20 -29.30 -6.40 -8.97
C ILE A 20 -27.98 -5.87 -8.38
N ALA A 21 -27.98 -4.67 -7.79
CA ALA A 21 -26.80 -4.10 -7.14
C ALA A 21 -26.35 -4.91 -5.90
N ASN A 22 -27.30 -5.49 -5.16
CA ASN A 22 -27.01 -6.38 -4.03
C ASN A 22 -26.59 -7.80 -4.46
N LEU A 23 -26.99 -8.27 -5.65
CA LEU A 23 -26.57 -9.57 -6.19
C LEU A 23 -25.17 -9.54 -6.84
N CYS A 24 -24.71 -8.37 -7.28
CA CYS A 24 -23.37 -8.17 -7.84
C CYS A 24 -22.32 -7.71 -6.80
N SER A 25 -22.69 -7.55 -5.53
CA SER A 25 -21.74 -7.28 -4.45
C SER A 25 -21.01 -8.58 -4.09
N THR A 26 -20.09 -8.99 -4.95
CA THR A 26 -19.00 -9.87 -4.53
C THR A 26 -18.05 -8.99 -3.74
N GLU A 27 -18.24 -8.93 -2.42
CA GLU A 27 -17.16 -8.50 -1.54
C GLU A 27 -16.05 -9.54 -1.73
N ASP A 28 -14.97 -9.18 -2.43
CA ASP A 28 -13.75 -9.97 -2.45
C ASP A 28 -13.34 -10.18 -0.98
N VAL A 29 -13.60 -11.39 -0.47
CA VAL A 29 -13.20 -11.79 0.87
C VAL A 29 -11.69 -11.65 0.92
N ALA A 30 -11.19 -10.65 1.64
CA ALA A 30 -9.76 -10.45 1.83
C ALA A 30 -9.15 -11.79 2.26
N PRO A 31 -8.08 -12.27 1.60
CA PRO A 31 -7.45 -13.54 1.94
C PRO A 31 -7.18 -13.61 3.44
N THR A 32 -7.44 -14.77 4.05
CA THR A 32 -7.33 -14.98 5.52
C THR A 32 -5.93 -14.69 6.09
N HIS A 33 -4.93 -14.49 5.23
CA HIS A 33 -3.53 -14.19 5.54
C HIS A 33 -3.06 -12.83 5.02
N TYR A 34 -3.98 -11.93 4.67
CA TYR A 34 -3.69 -10.56 4.25
C TYR A 34 -3.14 -9.70 5.40
N ARG A 35 -2.02 -9.01 5.17
CA ARG A 35 -1.36 -8.10 6.12
C ARG A 35 -0.94 -6.82 5.43
N SER A 36 -1.31 -5.68 6.00
CA SER A 36 -0.74 -4.38 5.63
C SER A 36 0.54 -4.15 6.42
N CYS A 37 1.63 -3.84 5.73
CA CYS A 37 2.93 -3.63 6.35
C CYS A 37 3.07 -2.15 6.75
N ASP A 38 2.29 -1.76 7.76
CA ASP A 38 2.05 -0.37 8.15
C ASP A 38 3.27 0.30 8.78
N ALA A 39 4.16 -0.46 9.43
CA ALA A 39 5.33 0.09 10.12
C ALA A 39 6.63 -0.13 9.34
N TYR A 40 6.86 -1.34 8.84
CA TYR A 40 8.05 -1.66 8.04
C TYR A 40 7.84 -2.92 7.20
N LEU A 41 8.59 -3.00 6.10
CA LEU A 41 8.74 -4.19 5.27
C LEU A 41 10.22 -4.31 4.92
N PHE A 42 10.87 -5.41 5.31
CA PHE A 42 12.30 -5.62 5.05
C PHE A 42 12.63 -7.12 4.87
N PRO A 43 13.66 -7.47 4.08
CA PRO A 43 14.00 -8.88 3.85
C PRO A 43 14.40 -9.57 5.15
N SER A 44 13.93 -10.79 5.34
CA SER A 44 14.30 -11.59 6.50
C SER A 44 15.69 -12.23 6.33
N GLY A 45 16.11 -13.06 7.28
CA GLY A 45 17.28 -13.93 7.10
C GLY A 45 17.07 -15.05 6.07
N ASN A 46 15.82 -15.39 5.76
CA ASN A 46 15.45 -16.29 4.66
C ASN A 46 15.29 -15.47 3.37
N PRO A 47 16.02 -15.79 2.28
CA PRO A 47 15.99 -15.01 1.04
C PRO A 47 14.63 -14.96 0.34
N ASN A 48 13.71 -15.88 0.66
CA ASN A 48 12.38 -15.96 0.05
C ASN A 48 11.28 -15.34 0.91
N GLU A 49 11.66 -14.63 1.98
CA GLU A 49 10.71 -14.05 2.93
C GLU A 49 11.02 -12.60 3.24
N PHE A 50 9.96 -11.79 3.29
CA PHE A 50 9.97 -10.47 3.91
C PHE A 50 9.38 -10.55 5.32
N VAL A 51 9.90 -9.72 6.22
CA VAL A 51 9.25 -9.41 7.49
C VAL A 51 8.35 -8.20 7.27
N CYS A 52 7.05 -8.41 7.41
CA CYS A 52 6.00 -7.40 7.34
C CYS A 52 5.53 -7.06 8.75
N ASN A 53 5.66 -5.80 9.17
CA ASN A 53 5.09 -5.38 10.44
C ASN A 53 3.74 -4.69 10.26
N SER A 54 2.72 -5.27 10.88
CA SER A 54 1.36 -4.76 10.92
C SER A 54 0.98 -4.51 12.38
N GLY A 55 0.85 -3.24 12.77
CA GLY A 55 0.42 -2.87 14.12
C GLY A 55 1.31 -3.41 15.24
N ALA A 56 2.65 -3.32 15.08
CA ALA A 56 3.66 -3.81 16.03
C ALA A 56 3.82 -5.34 16.12
N VAL A 57 3.20 -6.10 15.23
CA VAL A 57 3.43 -7.55 15.08
C VAL A 57 4.19 -7.81 13.79
N ASP A 58 5.30 -8.55 13.91
CA ASP A 58 6.09 -9.03 12.77
C ASP A 58 5.49 -10.33 12.22
N TYR A 59 5.26 -10.35 10.91
CA TYR A 59 4.84 -11.53 10.17
C TYR A 59 5.88 -11.88 9.11
N HIS A 60 6.12 -13.17 8.93
CA HIS A 60 6.99 -13.69 7.88
C HIS A 60 6.14 -14.00 6.65
N CYS A 61 6.36 -13.26 5.57
CA CYS A 61 5.58 -13.35 4.34
C CYS A 61 6.46 -13.82 3.18
N VAL A 62 5.93 -14.68 2.32
CA VAL A 62 6.61 -15.06 1.06
C VAL A 62 6.83 -13.79 0.23
N ASP A 63 8.02 -13.62 -0.32
CA ASP A 63 8.41 -12.39 -1.01
C ASP A 63 7.50 -12.01 -2.18
N THR A 64 7.11 -12.99 -2.99
CA THR A 64 6.20 -12.84 -4.13
C THR A 64 4.76 -12.51 -3.75
N SER A 65 4.39 -12.68 -2.47
CA SER A 65 3.04 -12.35 -1.98
C SER A 65 2.88 -10.87 -1.63
N CYS A 66 3.98 -10.11 -1.60
CA CYS A 66 3.99 -8.71 -1.22
C CYS A 66 3.90 -7.77 -2.43
N GLY A 67 3.14 -6.68 -2.28
CA GLY A 67 2.92 -5.70 -3.32
C GLY A 67 2.09 -4.51 -2.86
N GLU A 68 1.68 -3.64 -3.78
CA GLU A 68 0.76 -2.53 -3.51
C GLU A 68 -0.48 -2.71 -4.41
N TYR A 69 -1.60 -3.16 -3.84
CA TYR A 69 -2.80 -3.52 -4.60
C TYR A 69 -2.50 -4.58 -5.69
N THR A 70 -2.52 -4.18 -6.96
CA THR A 70 -2.23 -5.04 -8.12
C THR A 70 -0.78 -4.96 -8.57
N LEU A 71 0.02 -4.05 -7.98
CA LEU A 71 1.44 -3.91 -8.27
C LEU A 71 2.23 -4.90 -7.45
N THR A 72 3.07 -5.67 -8.14
CA THR A 72 4.08 -6.51 -7.51
C THR A 72 5.14 -5.66 -6.80
N TRP A 73 5.77 -6.18 -5.74
CA TRP A 73 6.79 -5.46 -4.95
C TRP A 73 7.94 -4.87 -5.78
N ASP A 74 8.34 -5.55 -6.85
CA ASP A 74 9.38 -5.09 -7.76
C ASP A 74 9.01 -3.77 -8.48
N LYS A 75 7.71 -3.51 -8.67
CA LYS A 75 7.17 -2.33 -9.35
C LYS A 75 6.73 -1.22 -8.40
N PHE A 76 6.66 -1.49 -7.10
CA PHE A 76 6.31 -0.47 -6.12
C PHE A 76 7.39 0.62 -6.07
N THR A 77 6.98 1.88 -5.93
CA THR A 77 7.91 3.03 -5.94
C THR A 77 7.45 4.14 -5.01
N PHE A 78 8.44 4.88 -4.53
CA PHE A 78 8.27 6.17 -3.87
C PHE A 78 8.86 7.26 -4.74
N THR A 79 8.39 8.50 -4.58
CA THR A 79 8.81 9.63 -5.42
C THR A 79 9.31 10.81 -4.60
N ASP A 80 10.14 11.64 -5.22
CA ASP A 80 10.66 12.90 -4.68
C ASP A 80 11.26 12.75 -3.27
N CYS A 81 12.11 11.75 -3.10
CA CYS A 81 12.71 11.41 -1.82
C CYS A 81 14.03 12.15 -1.60
N LEU A 82 14.25 12.64 -0.39
CA LEU A 82 15.46 13.34 0.03
C LEU A 82 16.55 12.34 0.42
N ALA A 83 17.76 12.53 -0.08
CA ALA A 83 18.90 11.72 0.32
C ALA A 83 19.39 12.12 1.73
N TYR A 84 19.85 11.14 2.50
CA TYR A 84 20.61 11.38 3.73
C TYR A 84 22.07 11.73 3.43
N VAL A 85 22.71 12.50 4.31
CA VAL A 85 24.17 12.73 4.25
C VAL A 85 24.89 11.39 4.31
N ASN A 86 25.78 11.13 3.36
CA ASN A 86 26.45 9.84 3.18
C ASN A 86 25.47 8.65 3.12
N TYR A 87 24.22 8.88 2.70
CA TYR A 87 23.18 7.87 2.50
C TYR A 87 22.84 7.00 3.73
N GLY A 88 23.21 7.45 4.93
CA GLY A 88 22.91 6.76 6.18
C GLY A 88 21.64 7.31 6.83
N LYS A 89 20.62 6.46 7.05
CA LYS A 89 19.33 6.82 7.66
C LYS A 89 19.42 7.59 9.00
N SER A 90 20.49 7.40 9.77
CA SER A 90 20.72 8.10 11.05
C SER A 90 21.33 9.51 10.90
N ARG A 91 21.58 9.97 9.67
CA ARG A 91 22.23 11.25 9.39
C ARG A 91 21.19 12.35 9.10
N ALA A 92 21.67 13.58 8.97
CA ALA A 92 20.85 14.68 8.50
C ALA A 92 20.42 14.47 7.03
N LEU A 93 19.31 15.10 6.63
CA LEU A 93 18.88 15.14 5.24
C LEU A 93 19.73 16.13 4.44
N THR A 94 19.90 15.84 3.16
CA THR A 94 20.45 16.75 2.17
C THR A 94 19.31 17.48 1.44
N THR A 95 19.66 18.39 0.53
CA THR A 95 18.72 18.99 -0.42
C THR A 95 18.59 18.20 -1.73
N ASN A 96 19.32 17.09 -1.86
CA ASN A 96 19.32 16.29 -3.08
C ASN A 96 18.10 15.37 -3.10
N ASN A 97 17.30 15.49 -4.15
CA ASN A 97 16.15 14.63 -4.38
C ASN A 97 16.49 13.50 -5.36
N LYS A 98 15.98 12.32 -5.06
CA LYS A 98 15.87 11.20 -6.00
C LYS A 98 14.40 11.10 -6.43
N ALA A 99 14.16 11.29 -7.73
CA ALA A 99 12.81 11.41 -8.29
C ALA A 99 11.99 10.13 -8.09
N ILE A 100 12.63 8.96 -8.22
CA ILE A 100 12.01 7.64 -8.05
C ILE A 100 12.93 6.78 -7.20
N VAL A 101 12.38 6.17 -6.15
CA VAL A 101 13.04 5.20 -5.29
C VAL A 101 12.29 3.88 -5.38
N SER A 102 12.98 2.84 -5.82
CA SER A 102 12.45 1.48 -5.86
C SER A 102 12.84 0.77 -4.56
N PRO A 103 11.88 0.41 -3.69
CA PRO A 103 12.20 -0.05 -2.35
C PRO A 103 12.81 -1.45 -2.37
N PHE A 104 13.93 -1.60 -1.67
CA PHE A 104 14.39 -2.88 -1.13
C PHE A 104 13.75 -3.17 0.23
N GLN A 105 13.63 -2.12 1.05
CA GLN A 105 12.94 -2.12 2.33
C GLN A 105 12.46 -0.71 2.67
N TYR A 106 11.50 -0.60 3.59
CA TYR A 106 11.07 0.70 4.11
C TYR A 106 10.70 0.68 5.59
N HIS A 107 10.73 1.86 6.20
CA HIS A 107 10.32 2.14 7.57
C HIS A 107 9.43 3.38 7.60
N VAL A 108 8.24 3.23 8.15
CA VAL A 108 7.22 4.28 8.19
C VAL A 108 7.38 5.11 9.45
N SER A 109 7.20 6.41 9.30
CA SER A 109 7.04 7.38 10.38
C SER A 109 5.76 8.20 10.14
N ALA A 110 5.42 9.10 11.06
CA ALA A 110 4.16 9.84 11.02
C ALA A 110 3.94 10.65 9.73
N TYR A 111 5.00 11.18 9.12
CA TYR A 111 4.92 12.12 7.98
C TYR A 111 5.87 11.79 6.83
N TYR A 112 6.55 10.65 6.91
CA TYR A 112 7.50 10.22 5.89
C TYR A 112 7.72 8.72 5.98
N THR A 113 8.24 8.17 4.89
CA THR A 113 8.73 6.80 4.82
C THR A 113 10.23 6.87 4.53
N ASP A 114 11.04 6.25 5.38
CA ASP A 114 12.45 6.01 5.07
C ASP A 114 12.55 4.76 4.21
N VAL A 115 13.15 4.88 3.04
CA VAL A 115 13.20 3.81 2.03
C VAL A 115 14.66 3.55 1.70
N GLN A 116 15.07 2.29 1.74
CA GLN A 116 16.33 1.87 1.15
C GLN A 116 16.08 1.48 -0.30
N ASP A 117 16.80 2.10 -1.21
CA ASP A 117 16.66 1.83 -2.64
C ASP A 117 17.25 0.46 -3.02
N ARG A 118 16.64 -0.20 -3.99
CA ARG A 118 17.05 -1.53 -4.45
C ARG A 118 18.33 -1.52 -5.26
N ASP A 119 18.57 -0.47 -6.03
CA ASP A 119 19.65 -0.46 -7.02
C ASP A 119 20.96 -0.01 -6.38
N ASP A 120 20.93 1.08 -5.61
CA ASP A 120 22.13 1.65 -5.00
C ASP A 120 22.29 1.33 -3.49
N LYS A 121 21.27 0.71 -2.87
CA LYS A 121 21.25 0.36 -1.43
C LYS A 121 21.35 1.56 -0.48
N ASN A 122 21.17 2.78 -0.97
CA ASN A 122 21.19 4.00 -0.18
C ASN A 122 19.85 4.26 0.49
N TRP A 123 19.88 4.96 1.63
CA TRP A 123 18.66 5.41 2.29
C TRP A 123 18.22 6.78 1.78
N TYR A 124 16.91 6.90 1.62
CA TYR A 124 16.20 8.13 1.26
C TYR A 124 15.00 8.32 2.18
N ARG A 125 14.60 9.57 2.41
CA ARG A 125 13.36 9.91 3.11
C ARG A 125 12.34 10.41 2.11
N CYS A 126 11.22 9.73 2.01
CA CYS A 126 10.11 10.04 1.12
C CYS A 126 8.99 10.70 1.92
N PRO A 127 8.88 12.05 1.94
CA PRO A 127 7.87 12.75 2.71
C PRO A 127 6.47 12.54 2.11
N PHE A 128 5.45 12.63 2.95
CA PHE A 128 4.04 12.73 2.54
C PHE A 128 3.27 13.66 3.48
N SER A 129 2.16 14.19 2.99
CA SER A 129 1.22 15.01 3.76
C SER A 129 -0.22 14.57 3.50
N LEU A 130 -1.19 15.16 4.20
CA LEU A 130 -2.61 14.92 3.94
C LEU A 130 -3.02 15.39 2.54
N GLU A 131 -2.37 16.42 2.01
CA GLU A 131 -2.63 16.97 0.66
C GLU A 131 -1.89 16.21 -0.45
N ASN A 132 -0.80 15.49 -0.10
CA ASN A 132 -0.05 14.64 -1.01
C ASN A 132 0.39 13.35 -0.31
N SER A 133 -0.41 12.31 -0.47
CA SER A 133 -0.28 11.04 0.24
C SER A 133 0.40 9.93 -0.57
N PHE A 134 1.01 10.23 -1.72
CA PHE A 134 1.58 9.19 -2.58
C PHE A 134 2.62 8.32 -1.84
N ASN A 135 3.51 8.93 -1.06
CA ASN A 135 4.50 8.20 -0.26
C ASN A 135 3.93 7.60 1.04
N SER A 136 2.64 7.78 1.33
CA SER A 136 1.94 7.16 2.46
C SER A 136 1.38 5.76 2.15
N ARG A 137 1.58 5.28 0.92
CA ARG A 137 1.14 3.95 0.48
C ARG A 137 1.97 2.87 1.16
N ARG A 138 1.36 1.71 1.39
CA ARG A 138 1.95 0.58 2.12
C ARG A 138 1.90 -0.67 1.27
N ALA A 139 2.93 -1.50 1.42
CA ALA A 139 2.87 -2.83 0.88
C ALA A 139 1.88 -3.66 1.69
N THR A 140 1.25 -4.59 1.00
CA THR A 140 0.30 -5.56 1.50
C THR A 140 0.77 -6.94 1.05
N CYS A 141 0.72 -7.91 1.95
CA CYS A 141 1.18 -9.27 1.70
C CYS A 141 0.07 -10.27 2.03
N THR A 142 -0.08 -11.35 1.26
CA THR A 142 -1.16 -12.34 1.46
C THR A 142 -0.73 -13.67 2.05
N ASP A 143 0.55 -14.04 2.02
CA ASP A 143 1.03 -15.36 2.48
C ASP A 143 1.94 -15.22 3.70
N CYS A 144 1.37 -14.68 4.78
CA CYS A 144 2.07 -14.33 6.01
C CYS A 144 1.81 -15.32 7.15
N LYS A 145 2.85 -15.60 7.94
CA LYS A 145 2.84 -16.46 9.13
C LYS A 145 3.28 -15.70 10.38
#